data_AF-M4AUQ0-F1
#
_entry.id   AF-M4AUQ0-F1
#
_cell.length_a   1.000
_cell.length_b   1.000
_cell.length_c   1.000
_cell.angle_alpha   90.00
_cell.angle_beta   90.00
_cell.angle_gamma   90.00
#
_symmetry.space_group_name_H-M   'P 1'
#
loop_
_entity.id
_entity.type
_entity.pdbx_description
1 polymer ?
#
loop_
_entity_poly.entity_id
_entity_poly.type
_entity_poly.pdbx_seq_one_letter_code
_entity_poly.pdbx_strand_id
1 'polypeptide(L)'
;MAAVTEWCYISGRRVLGAWGPLLCVVFGSLVALLLPLIGLQNQCCGSMRGINQLRCQLWGSSQPSPAVQSTSLTVPFTALDVLPQRTKPSKETELEAKAALQQALEMKKLGKREKAHKLLVHALSMNPDFVDALTELGTILEEEKDVVQADHLYTKALALSPCNERALVSRDRTLPLVEEIDQRYFSLIDSKVRRLMSIPKGNSALRRVMEETYYHHIYHTVAIEGNTLTLSEIRHIIETRYAVPGKSLQEQNEAIGVDAAMKYINTTLLSRSGAITVSNILEIHRRVLGYVDPVEGGRLRTSQVFVGHHIPPHPKDLQRHMDELVQWLNSEEALQLHPVEYAALAHYKLVYIHPFVDGNGRTSRLLMNLVLMQARYPPITIRKEQRAEYYATLNTANEGDVRPFIRFIAKCTEMTLDTLLISTTEYAVGLPEADRNQACPSCKQTIPAHN
;
A
#
# COMPACT_ATOMS: atom_id res chain seq x y z
N MET A 1 19.47 -26.67 -54.91
CA MET A 1 20.78 -26.03 -54.72
C MET A 1 21.61 -26.96 -53.83
N ALA A 2 21.96 -28.16 -54.29
CA ALA A 2 23.10 -28.50 -55.18
C ALA A 2 24.46 -28.49 -54.45
N ALA A 3 24.97 -29.68 -54.12
CA ALA A 3 26.37 -30.16 -54.23
C ALA A 3 26.52 -31.46 -53.37
N VAL A 4 26.63 -32.69 -53.90
CA VAL A 4 27.79 -33.31 -54.64
C VAL A 4 28.93 -33.59 -53.63
N THR A 5 29.51 -34.78 -53.39
CA THR A 5 30.01 -35.87 -54.26
C THR A 5 30.49 -37.06 -53.39
N GLU A 6 30.21 -38.30 -53.80
CA GLU A 6 31.15 -39.39 -54.17
C GLU A 6 31.63 -40.41 -53.12
N TRP A 7 31.51 -41.67 -53.55
CA TRP A 7 32.10 -42.90 -53.01
C TRP A 7 33.52 -43.09 -53.57
N CYS A 8 34.43 -43.68 -52.78
CA CYS A 8 35.36 -44.68 -53.29
C CYS A 8 35.89 -45.62 -52.20
N TYR A 9 36.09 -46.87 -52.59
CA TYR A 9 36.24 -48.09 -51.79
C TYR A 9 37.73 -48.46 -51.63
N ILE A 10 38.22 -48.84 -50.43
CA ILE A 10 39.46 -49.64 -50.29
C ILE A 10 39.34 -50.66 -49.13
N SER A 11 39.35 -51.93 -49.55
CA SER A 11 39.83 -53.19 -48.92
C SER A 11 39.88 -53.40 -47.39
N GLY A 12 39.32 -54.53 -46.94
CA GLY A 12 39.72 -55.18 -45.68
C GLY A 12 38.83 -56.37 -45.30
N ARG A 13 39.41 -57.56 -45.19
CA ARG A 13 38.73 -58.86 -44.99
C ARG A 13 38.07 -59.04 -43.62
N ARG A 14 36.89 -59.70 -43.66
CA ARG A 14 36.30 -60.75 -42.77
C ARG A 14 36.19 -60.48 -41.26
N VAL A 15 34.98 -60.70 -40.71
CA VAL A 15 34.56 -61.86 -39.88
C VAL A 15 33.20 -61.56 -39.21
N LEU A 16 32.34 -62.59 -39.08
CA LEU A 16 31.05 -62.69 -38.36
C LEU A 16 29.81 -62.07 -39.03
N GLY A 17 29.24 -62.84 -39.95
CA GLY A 17 27.87 -62.65 -40.41
C GLY A 17 26.83 -63.22 -39.44
N ALA A 18 25.65 -62.61 -39.50
CA ALA A 18 24.32 -63.16 -39.16
C ALA A 18 23.62 -62.77 -37.85
N TRP A 19 23.91 -61.62 -37.21
CA TRP A 19 23.01 -61.08 -36.16
C TRP A 19 22.72 -59.57 -36.20
N GLY A 20 23.40 -58.80 -37.06
CA GLY A 20 23.18 -57.34 -37.17
C GLY A 20 21.79 -56.88 -37.60
N PRO A 21 21.14 -57.51 -38.62
CA PRO A 21 19.84 -57.05 -39.10
C PRO A 21 18.70 -57.30 -38.11
N LEU A 22 18.80 -58.34 -37.27
CA LEU A 22 17.75 -58.69 -36.31
C LEU A 22 17.73 -57.73 -35.11
N LEU A 23 18.90 -57.29 -34.65
CA LEU A 23 19.04 -56.41 -33.48
C LEU A 23 18.58 -54.97 -33.79
N CYS A 24 18.79 -54.47 -35.01
CA CYS A 24 18.31 -53.15 -35.42
C CYS A 24 16.79 -53.09 -35.59
N VAL A 25 16.14 -54.18 -36.01
CA VAL A 25 14.68 -54.23 -36.14
C VAL A 25 14.01 -54.31 -34.77
N VAL A 26 14.60 -55.03 -33.81
CA VAL A 26 14.07 -55.12 -32.43
C VAL A 26 14.24 -53.80 -31.67
N PHE A 27 15.39 -53.13 -31.76
CA PHE A 27 15.58 -51.82 -31.12
C PHE A 27 14.75 -50.70 -31.78
N GLY A 28 14.61 -50.71 -33.11
CA GLY A 28 13.75 -49.76 -33.82
C GLY A 28 12.27 -49.91 -33.45
N SER A 29 11.81 -51.15 -33.24
CA SER A 29 10.44 -51.45 -32.82
C SER A 29 10.19 -51.05 -31.36
N LEU A 30 11.18 -51.17 -30.47
CA LEU A 30 11.05 -50.78 -29.07
C LEU A 30 10.98 -49.25 -28.89
N VAL A 31 11.73 -48.49 -29.71
CA VAL A 31 11.70 -47.02 -29.69
C VAL A 31 10.38 -46.48 -30.27
N ALA A 32 9.84 -47.12 -31.30
CA ALA A 32 8.53 -46.77 -31.87
C ALA A 32 7.35 -47.05 -30.92
N LEU A 33 7.47 -48.04 -30.03
CA LEU A 33 6.48 -48.37 -29.00
C LEU A 33 6.57 -47.47 -27.74
N LEU A 34 7.73 -46.84 -27.48
CA LEU A 34 7.94 -45.98 -26.30
C LEU A 34 7.69 -44.48 -26.57
N LEU A 35 7.75 -44.04 -27.83
CA LEU A 35 7.43 -42.65 -28.22
C LEU A 35 5.99 -42.18 -27.90
N PRO A 36 4.94 -43.01 -27.93
CA PRO A 36 3.58 -42.58 -27.58
C PRO A 36 3.35 -42.42 -26.06
N LEU A 37 4.18 -43.03 -25.21
CA LEU A 37 4.01 -42.98 -23.75
C LEU A 37 4.51 -41.66 -23.13
N ILE A 38 5.42 -40.96 -23.80
CA ILE A 38 5.95 -39.65 -23.36
C ILE A 38 4.94 -38.52 -23.68
N GLY A 39 4.08 -38.69 -24.69
CA GLY A 39 3.02 -37.73 -25.04
C GLY A 39 1.80 -37.76 -24.12
N LEU A 40 1.51 -38.91 -23.49
CA LEU A 40 0.35 -39.09 -22.60
C LEU A 40 0.52 -38.43 -21.23
N GLN A 41 1.76 -38.25 -20.75
CA GLN A 41 2.02 -37.60 -19.45
C GLN A 41 1.78 -36.07 -19.50
N ASN A 42 1.99 -35.43 -20.65
CA ASN A 42 1.77 -33.99 -20.83
C ASN A 42 0.29 -33.64 -21.08
N GLN A 43 -0.51 -34.53 -21.67
CA GLN A 43 -1.96 -34.34 -21.81
C GLN A 43 -2.73 -34.61 -20.51
N CYS A 44 -2.30 -35.57 -19.67
CA CYS A 44 -2.89 -35.79 -18.34
C CYS A 44 -2.68 -34.59 -17.40
N CYS A 45 -1.52 -33.92 -17.46
CA CYS A 45 -1.24 -32.72 -16.65
C CYS A 45 -2.08 -31.48 -17.05
N GLY A 46 -2.45 -31.37 -18.33
CA GLY A 46 -3.36 -30.31 -18.82
C GLY A 46 -4.82 -30.55 -18.41
N SER A 47 -5.28 -31.80 -18.48
CA SER A 47 -6.67 -32.17 -18.13
C SER A 47 -6.94 -32.09 -16.60
N MET A 48 -5.93 -32.38 -15.77
CA MET A 48 -6.03 -32.24 -14.31
C MET A 48 -6.16 -30.78 -13.82
N ARG A 49 -5.71 -29.79 -14.60
CA ARG A 49 -5.92 -28.36 -14.26
C ARG A 49 -7.37 -27.91 -14.48
N GLY A 50 -8.05 -28.44 -15.50
CA GLY A 50 -9.46 -28.14 -15.76
C GLY A 50 -10.42 -28.80 -14.76
N ILE A 51 -10.11 -30.02 -14.30
CA ILE A 51 -10.97 -30.77 -13.37
C ILE A 51 -10.91 -30.21 -11.93
N ASN A 52 -9.75 -29.66 -11.51
CA ASN A 52 -9.63 -29.03 -10.18
C ASN A 52 -10.35 -27.67 -10.08
N GLN A 53 -10.56 -26.97 -11.20
CA GLN A 53 -11.38 -25.74 -11.22
C GLN A 53 -12.87 -26.01 -11.06
N LEU A 54 -13.36 -27.17 -11.53
CA LEU A 54 -14.77 -27.56 -11.41
C LEU A 54 -15.13 -28.12 -10.03
N ARG A 55 -14.15 -28.68 -9.29
CA ARG A 55 -14.39 -29.28 -7.97
C ARG A 55 -14.54 -28.27 -6.84
N CYS A 56 -13.98 -27.06 -6.99
CA CYS A 56 -14.09 -25.98 -6.00
C CYS A 56 -15.39 -25.16 -6.07
N GLN A 57 -16.27 -25.41 -7.04
CA GLN A 57 -17.55 -24.69 -7.16
C GLN A 57 -18.76 -25.45 -6.59
N LEU A 58 -18.62 -26.73 -6.21
CA LEU A 58 -19.76 -27.60 -5.90
C LEU A 58 -19.96 -27.95 -4.41
N TRP A 59 -19.04 -27.60 -3.51
CA TRP A 59 -19.19 -27.91 -2.08
C TRP A 59 -18.75 -26.74 -1.19
N GLY A 60 -19.69 -26.17 -0.44
CA GLY A 60 -19.35 -25.28 0.68
C GLY A 60 -20.37 -24.19 1.02
N SER A 61 -21.65 -24.53 1.16
CA SER A 61 -22.65 -23.67 1.80
C SER A 61 -22.67 -23.89 3.32
N SER A 62 -22.43 -22.86 4.13
CA SER A 62 -23.13 -22.62 5.42
C SER A 62 -22.67 -21.34 6.14
N GLN A 63 -23.65 -20.62 6.69
CA GLN A 63 -23.61 -19.31 7.37
C GLN A 63 -23.35 -19.39 8.91
N PRO A 64 -23.29 -18.26 9.68
CA PRO A 64 -22.18 -17.93 10.62
C PRO A 64 -22.51 -17.85 12.14
N SER A 65 -21.51 -17.40 12.95
CA SER A 65 -21.51 -16.67 14.26
C SER A 65 -20.99 -17.42 15.52
N PRO A 66 -20.63 -16.76 16.66
CA PRO A 66 -19.96 -15.46 16.91
C PRO A 66 -18.85 -15.46 18.02
N ALA A 67 -18.06 -14.36 18.07
CA ALA A 67 -17.68 -13.55 19.26
C ALA A 67 -16.55 -13.92 20.28
N VAL A 68 -15.47 -13.09 20.25
CA VAL A 68 -14.75 -12.38 21.38
C VAL A 68 -13.81 -13.26 22.25
N GLN A 69 -12.52 -12.98 22.56
CA GLN A 69 -11.93 -11.89 23.37
C GLN A 69 -10.37 -11.82 23.28
N SER A 70 -9.88 -10.58 23.07
CA SER A 70 -8.83 -9.83 23.80
C SER A 70 -7.30 -10.10 23.72
N THR A 71 -6.58 -8.96 23.55
CA THR A 71 -5.33 -8.47 24.21
C THR A 71 -3.99 -9.16 23.88
N SER A 72 -2.82 -8.53 23.65
CA SER A 72 -2.34 -7.12 23.68
C SER A 72 -0.86 -7.06 23.20
N LEU A 73 -0.50 -5.99 22.44
CA LEU A 73 0.77 -5.21 22.43
C LEU A 73 2.13 -5.78 21.90
N THR A 74 2.46 -5.36 20.65
CA THR A 74 3.68 -4.66 20.11
C THR A 74 5.13 -5.08 20.47
N VAL A 75 6.10 -5.04 19.52
CA VAL A 75 7.03 -3.92 19.12
C VAL A 75 7.70 -4.22 17.73
N PRO A 76 8.59 -3.39 17.10
CA PRO A 76 8.33 -2.72 15.83
C PRO A 76 9.19 -3.17 14.62
N PHE A 77 8.64 -2.84 13.45
CA PHE A 77 9.14 -3.06 12.10
C PHE A 77 10.23 -2.05 11.70
N THR A 78 11.50 -2.48 11.69
CA THR A 78 12.60 -1.80 10.96
C THR A 78 13.64 -2.83 10.51
N ALA A 79 13.57 -3.32 9.26
CA ALA A 79 14.71 -3.89 8.50
C ALA A 79 14.35 -4.36 7.07
N LEU A 80 13.47 -3.68 6.35
CA LEU A 80 13.22 -3.99 4.93
C LEU A 80 13.13 -2.68 4.14
N ASP A 81 14.28 -2.04 3.97
CA ASP A 81 14.45 -0.97 2.98
C ASP A 81 15.79 -1.11 2.26
N VAL A 82 15.74 -0.81 0.97
CA VAL A 82 16.81 -0.81 -0.04
C VAL A 82 17.07 -2.18 -0.71
N LEU A 83 16.24 -2.54 -1.68
CA LEU A 83 16.61 -3.47 -2.76
C LEU A 83 16.56 -2.72 -4.10
N PRO A 84 17.71 -2.50 -4.79
CA PRO A 84 17.74 -1.88 -6.11
C PRO A 84 17.29 -2.89 -7.19
N GLN A 85 16.66 -2.39 -8.27
CA GLN A 85 16.28 -3.05 -9.53
C GLN A 85 16.08 -4.59 -9.49
N ARG A 86 14.85 -5.06 -9.72
CA ARG A 86 14.55 -6.50 -9.95
C ARG A 86 15.20 -7.01 -11.24
N THR A 87 16.51 -7.21 -11.22
CA THR A 87 17.21 -8.13 -12.11
C THR A 87 16.88 -9.54 -11.63
N LYS A 88 16.60 -10.46 -12.56
CA LYS A 88 16.50 -11.88 -12.19
C LYS A 88 17.80 -12.25 -11.47
N PRO A 89 17.72 -12.88 -10.27
CA PRO A 89 18.91 -13.23 -9.52
C PRO A 89 19.83 -14.10 -10.39
N SER A 90 21.14 -13.90 -10.26
CA SER A 90 22.09 -14.75 -10.95
C SER A 90 21.99 -16.17 -10.40
N LYS A 91 22.41 -17.18 -11.16
CA LYS A 91 22.41 -18.57 -10.67
C LYS A 91 23.23 -18.74 -9.39
N GLU A 92 24.27 -17.92 -9.22
CA GLU A 92 25.12 -17.90 -8.03
C GLU A 92 24.37 -17.35 -6.82
N THR A 93 23.65 -16.24 -6.96
CA THR A 93 22.85 -15.69 -5.85
C THR A 93 21.66 -16.58 -5.49
N GLU A 94 21.07 -17.29 -6.45
CA GLU A 94 20.06 -18.32 -6.15
C GLU A 94 20.62 -19.49 -5.34
N LEU A 95 21.85 -19.93 -5.62
CA LEU A 95 22.51 -21.00 -4.86
C LEU A 95 22.85 -20.54 -3.44
N GLU A 96 23.33 -19.31 -3.28
CA GLU A 96 23.60 -18.71 -1.98
C GLU A 96 22.32 -18.57 -1.14
N ALA A 97 21.22 -18.11 -1.74
CA ALA A 97 19.93 -18.01 -1.06
C ALA A 97 19.42 -19.39 -0.57
N LYS A 98 19.61 -20.45 -1.36
CA LYS A 98 19.28 -21.83 -0.96
C LYS A 98 20.16 -22.32 0.20
N ALA A 99 21.45 -22.04 0.15
CA ALA A 99 22.38 -22.38 1.24
C ALA A 99 22.00 -21.67 2.55
N ALA A 100 21.66 -20.38 2.47
CA ALA A 100 21.20 -19.59 3.61
C ALA A 100 19.90 -20.13 4.20
N LEU A 101 18.92 -20.54 3.37
CA LEU A 101 17.70 -21.19 3.82
C LEU A 101 17.99 -22.49 4.58
N GLN A 102 18.86 -23.34 4.03
CA GLN A 102 19.20 -24.60 4.69
C GLN A 102 19.90 -24.37 6.04
N GLN A 103 20.78 -23.38 6.11
CA GLN A 103 21.39 -22.97 7.38
C GLN A 103 20.35 -22.45 8.37
N ALA A 104 19.36 -21.67 7.92
CA ALA A 104 18.28 -21.17 8.76
C ALA A 104 17.43 -22.30 9.33
N LEU A 105 17.10 -23.32 8.53
CA LEU A 105 16.36 -24.50 8.97
C LEU A 105 17.12 -25.28 10.05
N GLU A 106 18.43 -25.46 9.89
CA GLU A 106 19.26 -26.09 10.91
C GLU A 106 19.34 -25.25 12.19
N MET A 107 19.47 -23.91 12.08
CA MET A 107 19.42 -23.03 13.25
C MET A 107 18.06 -23.08 13.97
N LYS A 108 16.96 -23.21 13.22
CA LYS A 108 15.61 -23.39 13.76
C LYS A 108 15.48 -24.70 14.53
N LYS A 109 16.00 -25.83 13.99
CA LYS A 109 16.05 -27.13 14.68
C LYS A 109 16.84 -27.07 15.99
N LEU A 110 17.91 -26.27 16.02
CA LEU A 110 18.73 -26.02 17.22
C LEU A 110 18.07 -25.04 18.22
N GLY A 111 16.85 -24.56 17.95
CA GLY A 111 16.15 -23.58 18.78
C GLY A 111 16.70 -22.15 18.70
N LYS A 112 17.66 -21.87 17.81
CA LYS A 112 18.29 -20.55 17.65
C LYS A 112 17.46 -19.66 16.72
N ARG A 113 16.27 -19.27 17.16
CA ARG A 113 15.25 -18.55 16.37
C ARG A 113 15.75 -17.23 15.76
N GLU A 114 16.36 -16.35 16.56
CA GLU A 114 16.86 -15.05 16.06
C GLU A 114 17.87 -15.19 14.93
N LYS A 115 18.72 -16.23 14.99
CA LYS A 115 19.70 -16.51 13.94
C LYS A 115 18.99 -17.05 12.68
N ALA A 116 18.02 -17.93 12.85
CA ALA A 116 17.20 -18.42 11.74
C ALA A 116 16.46 -17.28 11.03
N HIS A 117 15.85 -16.37 11.80
CA HIS A 117 15.19 -15.16 11.29
C HIS A 117 16.17 -14.34 10.43
N LYS A 118 17.33 -13.95 10.99
CA LYS A 118 18.34 -13.15 10.26
C LYS A 118 18.82 -13.82 8.98
N LEU A 119 19.02 -15.14 9.00
CA LEU A 119 19.43 -15.91 7.82
C LEU A 119 18.34 -15.96 6.75
N LEU A 120 17.06 -16.04 7.14
CA LEU A 120 15.93 -16.00 6.19
C LEU A 120 15.77 -14.62 5.57
N VAL A 121 15.91 -13.54 6.35
CA VAL A 121 15.91 -12.17 5.82
C VAL A 121 17.06 -11.98 4.83
N HIS A 122 18.25 -12.52 5.15
CA HIS A 122 19.37 -12.52 4.22
C HIS A 122 19.06 -13.29 2.93
N ALA A 123 18.46 -14.48 3.01
CA ALA A 123 18.05 -15.25 1.84
C ALA A 123 17.05 -14.47 0.96
N LEU A 124 16.10 -13.75 1.57
CA LEU A 124 15.13 -12.90 0.87
C LEU A 124 15.76 -11.62 0.30
N SER A 125 16.84 -11.12 0.90
CA SER A 125 17.59 -9.99 0.31
C SER A 125 18.28 -10.37 -1.00
N MET A 126 18.68 -11.64 -1.13
CA MET A 126 19.30 -12.19 -2.35
C MET A 126 18.27 -12.62 -3.38
N ASN A 127 17.18 -13.26 -2.93
CA ASN A 127 16.06 -13.66 -3.77
C ASN A 127 14.72 -13.32 -3.09
N PRO A 128 14.13 -12.15 -3.39
CA PRO A 128 12.87 -11.70 -2.79
C PRO A 128 11.67 -12.58 -3.14
N ASP A 129 11.75 -13.32 -4.24
CA ASP A 129 10.68 -14.18 -4.76
C ASP A 129 10.85 -15.65 -4.29
N PHE A 130 11.69 -15.89 -3.27
CA PHE A 130 11.96 -17.24 -2.78
C PHE A 130 10.83 -17.77 -1.87
N VAL A 131 9.91 -18.51 -2.47
CA VAL A 131 8.69 -19.04 -1.84
C VAL A 131 8.94 -19.84 -0.55
N ASP A 132 9.94 -20.71 -0.51
CA ASP A 132 10.23 -21.54 0.67
C ASP A 132 10.75 -20.68 1.84
N ALA A 133 11.60 -19.69 1.55
CA ALA A 133 12.09 -18.76 2.56
C ALA A 133 10.97 -17.86 3.11
N LEU A 134 10.06 -17.39 2.26
CA LEU A 134 8.87 -16.64 2.69
C LEU A 134 7.99 -17.47 3.63
N THR A 135 7.74 -18.73 3.27
CA THR A 135 6.89 -19.63 4.06
C THR A 135 7.53 -19.96 5.41
N GLU A 136 8.82 -20.29 5.43
CA GLU A 136 9.53 -20.56 6.69
C GLU A 136 9.64 -19.33 7.59
N LEU A 137 9.90 -18.15 7.02
CA LEU A 137 9.91 -16.92 7.79
C LEU A 137 8.54 -16.63 8.39
N GLY A 138 7.46 -16.86 7.63
CA GLY A 138 6.09 -16.78 8.15
C GLY A 138 5.90 -17.67 9.38
N THR A 139 6.38 -18.93 9.35
CA THR A 139 6.21 -19.82 10.51
C THR A 139 6.96 -19.34 11.76
N ILE A 140 8.13 -18.71 11.59
CA ILE A 140 8.86 -18.13 12.72
C ILE A 140 8.10 -16.92 13.28
N LEU A 141 7.54 -16.08 12.42
CA LEU A 141 6.76 -14.92 12.86
C LEU A 141 5.49 -15.32 13.61
N GLU A 142 4.83 -16.42 13.22
CA GLU A 142 3.72 -16.98 13.97
C GLU A 142 4.14 -17.46 15.37
N GLU A 143 5.31 -18.10 15.50
CA GLU A 143 5.88 -18.44 16.81
C GLU A 143 6.20 -17.19 17.65
N GLU A 144 6.56 -16.07 16.99
CA GLU A 144 6.79 -14.75 17.60
C GLU A 144 5.49 -13.97 17.87
N LYS A 145 4.31 -14.53 17.54
CA LYS A 145 2.96 -13.94 17.65
C LYS A 145 2.67 -12.79 16.69
N ASP A 146 3.50 -12.56 15.68
CA ASP A 146 3.22 -11.61 14.60
C ASP A 146 2.47 -12.29 13.45
N VAL A 147 1.19 -12.58 13.71
CA VAL A 147 0.29 -13.27 12.76
C VAL A 147 0.05 -12.42 11.51
N VAL A 148 0.03 -11.10 11.65
CA VAL A 148 -0.24 -10.17 10.53
C VAL A 148 0.88 -10.20 9.51
N GLN A 149 2.14 -10.16 9.96
CA GLN A 149 3.28 -10.27 9.05
C GLN A 149 3.42 -11.68 8.48
N ALA A 150 3.15 -12.72 9.28
CA ALA A 150 3.15 -14.09 8.78
C ALA A 150 2.16 -14.28 7.62
N ASP A 151 0.92 -13.81 7.78
CA ASP A 151 -0.11 -13.86 6.73
C ASP A 151 0.29 -13.10 5.46
N HIS A 152 0.94 -11.95 5.63
CA HIS A 152 1.48 -11.19 4.50
C HIS A 152 2.51 -12.00 3.71
N LEU A 153 3.45 -12.68 4.39
CA LEU A 153 4.44 -13.54 3.75
C LEU A 153 3.81 -14.74 3.04
N TYR A 154 2.78 -15.36 3.63
CA TYR A 154 2.04 -16.45 2.97
C TYR A 154 1.28 -15.97 1.74
N THR A 155 0.68 -14.79 1.82
CA THR A 155 -0.01 -14.16 0.68
C THR A 155 0.97 -13.88 -0.45
N LYS A 156 2.16 -13.37 -0.13
CA LYS A 156 3.24 -13.15 -1.10
C LYS A 156 3.74 -14.47 -1.70
N ALA A 157 3.93 -15.50 -0.89
CA ALA A 157 4.34 -16.83 -1.35
C ALA A 157 3.32 -17.43 -2.33
N LEU A 158 2.02 -17.27 -2.08
CA LEU A 158 0.94 -17.76 -2.95
C LEU A 158 0.75 -16.92 -4.21
N ALA A 159 1.04 -15.61 -4.16
CA ALA A 159 1.06 -14.78 -5.37
C ALA A 159 2.13 -15.24 -6.37
N LEU A 160 3.26 -15.76 -5.86
CA LEU A 160 4.35 -16.31 -6.67
C LEU A 160 4.10 -17.78 -7.08
N SER A 161 3.62 -18.61 -6.15
CA SER A 161 3.31 -20.03 -6.38
C SER A 161 1.94 -20.39 -5.81
N PRO A 162 0.87 -20.29 -6.62
CA PRO A 162 -0.50 -20.52 -6.16
C PRO A 162 -0.77 -21.94 -5.64
N CYS A 163 0.05 -22.92 -6.05
CA CYS A 163 -0.13 -24.32 -5.69
C CYS A 163 0.77 -24.77 -4.52
N ASN A 164 1.42 -23.85 -3.80
CA ASN A 164 2.22 -24.23 -2.64
C ASN A 164 1.32 -24.66 -1.48
N GLU A 165 1.29 -25.97 -1.21
CA GLU A 165 0.44 -26.57 -0.17
C GLU A 165 0.72 -26.03 1.23
N ARG A 166 2.00 -25.81 1.58
CA ARG A 166 2.39 -25.32 2.91
C ARG A 166 1.91 -23.89 3.14
N ALA A 167 2.13 -23.01 2.15
CA ALA A 167 1.69 -21.63 2.24
C ALA A 167 0.16 -21.51 2.25
N LEU A 168 -0.54 -22.38 1.51
CA LEU A 168 -2.00 -22.43 1.46
C LEU A 168 -2.58 -22.83 2.83
N VAL A 169 -2.11 -23.93 3.41
CA VAL A 169 -2.57 -24.40 4.73
C VAL A 169 -2.29 -23.37 5.83
N SER A 170 -1.12 -22.74 5.81
CA SER A 170 -0.82 -21.68 6.77
C SER A 170 -1.74 -20.46 6.58
N ARG A 171 -1.97 -20.02 5.35
CA ARG A 171 -2.85 -18.87 5.06
C ARG A 171 -4.30 -19.12 5.44
N ASP A 172 -4.83 -20.31 5.17
CA ASP A 172 -6.21 -20.65 5.53
C ASP A 172 -6.44 -20.56 7.05
N ARG A 173 -5.38 -20.80 7.84
CA ARG A 173 -5.41 -20.61 9.29
C ARG A 173 -5.23 -19.17 9.73
N THR A 174 -4.34 -18.41 9.09
CA THR A 174 -4.03 -17.02 9.51
C THR A 174 -5.05 -16.00 9.03
N LEU A 175 -5.66 -16.21 7.86
CA LEU A 175 -6.58 -15.25 7.23
C LEU A 175 -7.74 -14.82 8.16
N PRO A 176 -8.55 -15.73 8.75
CA PRO A 176 -9.66 -15.32 9.60
C PRO A 176 -9.18 -14.61 10.88
N LEU A 177 -7.99 -14.98 11.40
CA LEU A 177 -7.40 -14.33 12.56
C LEU A 177 -6.99 -12.88 12.24
N VAL A 178 -6.38 -12.67 11.08
CA VAL A 178 -5.96 -11.34 10.63
C VAL A 178 -7.17 -10.45 10.33
N GLU A 179 -8.22 -10.99 9.70
CA GLU A 179 -9.48 -10.27 9.49
C GLU A 179 -10.09 -9.82 10.82
N GLU A 180 -10.12 -10.69 11.83
CA GLU A 180 -10.62 -10.32 13.16
C GLU A 180 -9.75 -9.24 13.83
N ILE A 181 -8.42 -9.33 13.71
CA ILE A 181 -7.48 -8.32 14.24
C ILE A 181 -7.75 -6.95 13.60
N ASP A 182 -7.90 -6.91 12.27
CA ASP A 182 -8.14 -5.67 11.53
C ASP A 182 -9.51 -5.05 11.89
N GLN A 183 -10.57 -5.87 11.97
CA GLN A 183 -11.90 -5.42 12.38
C GLN A 183 -11.94 -4.88 13.82
N ARG A 184 -11.23 -5.53 14.75
CA ARG A 184 -11.09 -5.03 16.13
C ARG A 184 -10.36 -3.68 16.15
N TYR A 185 -9.36 -3.50 15.30
CA TYR A 185 -8.63 -2.24 15.19
C TYR A 185 -9.50 -1.11 14.65
N PHE A 186 -10.32 -1.38 13.62
CA PHE A 186 -11.32 -0.41 13.15
C PHE A 186 -12.34 -0.05 14.24
N SER A 187 -12.84 -1.04 14.99
CA SER A 187 -13.77 -0.80 16.10
C SER A 187 -13.18 0.09 17.19
N LEU A 188 -11.87 -0.03 17.46
CA LEU A 188 -11.13 0.85 18.36
C LEU A 188 -11.10 2.29 17.83
N ILE A 189 -10.76 2.48 16.56
CA ILE A 189 -10.75 3.79 15.91
C ILE A 189 -12.13 4.45 16.01
N ASP A 190 -13.20 3.70 15.73
CA ASP A 190 -14.57 4.22 15.81
C ASP A 190 -14.94 4.67 17.21
N SER A 191 -14.47 3.97 18.24
CA SER A 191 -14.67 4.38 19.62
C SER A 191 -13.99 5.72 19.92
N LYS A 192 -12.79 5.96 19.38
CA LYS A 192 -12.06 7.22 19.52
C LYS A 192 -12.73 8.34 18.73
N VAL A 193 -13.25 8.07 17.53
CA VAL A 193 -14.03 9.04 16.74
C VAL A 193 -15.29 9.45 17.48
N ARG A 194 -16.05 8.50 18.04
CA ARG A 194 -17.24 8.81 18.85
C ARG A 194 -16.89 9.69 20.06
N ARG A 195 -15.77 9.40 20.73
CA ARG A 195 -15.27 10.24 21.84
C ARG A 195 -14.93 11.65 21.36
N LEU A 196 -14.22 11.80 20.24
CA LEU A 196 -13.90 13.11 19.68
C LEU A 196 -15.17 13.90 19.34
N MET A 197 -16.17 13.25 18.75
CA MET A 197 -17.45 13.86 18.39
C MET A 197 -18.31 14.26 19.58
N SER A 198 -18.08 13.66 20.76
CA SER A 198 -18.77 14.04 22.00
C SER A 198 -18.27 15.39 22.56
N ILE A 199 -17.10 15.87 22.13
CA ILE A 199 -16.56 17.16 22.54
C ILE A 199 -17.42 18.28 21.93
N PRO A 200 -17.88 19.27 22.74
CA PRO A 200 -18.66 20.39 22.23
C PRO A 200 -17.93 21.17 21.14
N LYS A 201 -18.63 21.48 20.03
CA LYS A 201 -18.05 22.24 18.88
C LYS A 201 -17.50 23.61 19.26
N GLY A 202 -17.99 24.21 20.35
CA GLY A 202 -17.53 25.50 20.87
C GLY A 202 -16.29 25.41 21.78
N ASN A 203 -15.74 24.22 21.99
CA ASN A 203 -14.56 24.05 22.83
C ASN A 203 -13.35 24.79 22.22
N SER A 204 -12.80 25.74 22.98
CA SER A 204 -11.68 26.58 22.56
C SER A 204 -10.39 25.79 22.34
N ALA A 205 -10.13 24.76 23.16
CA ALA A 205 -8.99 23.86 23.01
C ALA A 205 -9.09 23.07 21.71
N LEU A 206 -10.24 22.45 21.42
CA LEU A 206 -10.43 21.71 20.17
C LEU A 206 -10.24 22.61 18.96
N ARG A 207 -10.80 23.82 18.96
CA ARG A 207 -10.63 24.78 17.86
C ARG A 207 -9.15 25.12 17.64
N ARG A 208 -8.40 25.39 18.71
CA ARG A 208 -6.96 25.67 18.62
C ARG A 208 -6.17 24.50 18.04
N VAL A 209 -6.43 23.27 18.50
CA VAL A 209 -5.74 22.08 17.98
C VAL A 209 -6.12 21.83 16.51
N MET A 210 -7.36 22.08 16.12
CA MET A 210 -7.79 22.00 14.71
C MET A 210 -7.09 23.05 13.82
N GLU A 211 -6.87 24.27 14.32
CA GLU A 211 -6.10 25.31 13.63
C GLU A 211 -4.62 24.92 13.49
N GLU A 212 -4.01 24.38 14.55
CA GLU A 212 -2.62 23.91 14.53
C GLU A 212 -2.44 22.73 13.56
N THR A 213 -3.33 21.73 13.62
CA THR A 213 -3.29 20.55 12.75
C THR A 213 -3.46 20.90 11.27
N TYR A 214 -4.14 22.00 10.93
CA TYR A 214 -4.22 22.52 9.56
C TYR A 214 -2.83 22.84 8.99
N TYR A 215 -2.02 23.61 9.71
CA TYR A 215 -0.67 23.95 9.27
C TYR A 215 0.26 22.73 9.27
N HIS A 216 0.12 21.84 10.27
CA HIS A 216 0.86 20.58 10.32
C HIS A 216 0.57 19.69 9.12
N HIS A 217 -0.69 19.62 8.65
CA HIS A 217 -1.05 18.87 7.47
C HIS A 217 -0.32 19.40 6.22
N ILE A 218 -0.35 20.72 6.01
CA ILE A 218 0.35 21.37 4.89
C ILE A 218 1.85 21.06 4.95
N TYR A 219 2.48 21.24 6.11
CA TYR A 219 3.90 20.96 6.30
C TYR A 219 4.26 19.52 5.95
N HIS A 220 3.57 18.53 6.52
CA HIS A 220 3.91 17.14 6.29
C HIS A 220 3.62 16.69 4.85
N THR A 221 2.52 17.15 4.25
CA THR A 221 2.15 16.73 2.88
C THR A 221 3.13 17.25 1.84
N VAL A 222 3.70 18.46 2.00
CA VAL A 222 4.73 18.97 1.07
C VAL A 222 6.11 18.41 1.40
N ALA A 223 6.43 18.21 2.68
CA ALA A 223 7.73 17.65 3.10
C ALA A 223 7.92 16.19 2.64
N ILE A 224 6.85 15.40 2.52
CA ILE A 224 6.90 14.05 1.93
C ILE A 224 7.38 14.09 0.48
N GLU A 225 7.09 15.16 -0.26
CA GLU A 225 7.52 15.33 -1.66
C GLU A 225 8.93 15.95 -1.77
N GLY A 226 9.56 16.32 -0.65
CA GLY A 226 10.93 16.87 -0.60
C GLY A 226 11.03 18.37 -0.34
N ASN A 227 9.92 19.05 -0.06
CA ASN A 227 9.93 20.47 0.29
C ASN A 227 10.68 20.71 1.62
N THR A 228 11.53 21.74 1.64
CA THR A 228 12.45 22.05 2.75
C THR A 228 11.94 23.13 3.70
N LEU A 229 10.73 23.65 3.51
CA LEU A 229 10.14 24.64 4.40
C LEU A 229 9.84 24.04 5.78
N THR A 230 10.11 24.82 6.81
CA THR A 230 9.76 24.51 8.20
C THR A 230 8.30 24.86 8.49
N LEU A 231 7.76 24.31 9.58
CA LEU A 231 6.39 24.58 10.00
C LEU A 231 6.13 26.09 10.28
N SER A 232 7.10 26.79 10.89
CA SER A 232 6.99 28.22 11.18
C SER A 232 7.01 29.06 9.90
N GLU A 233 7.86 28.71 8.93
CA GLU A 233 7.89 29.36 7.61
C GLU A 233 6.56 29.16 6.87
N ILE A 234 6.00 27.93 6.88
CA ILE A 234 4.70 27.66 6.27
C ILE A 234 3.60 28.48 6.93
N ARG A 235 3.57 28.55 8.27
CA ARG A 235 2.60 29.39 8.99
C ARG A 235 2.73 30.85 8.56
N HIS A 236 3.95 31.38 8.54
CA HIS A 236 4.22 32.75 8.11
C HIS A 236 3.69 33.03 6.70
N ILE A 237 3.95 32.14 5.74
CA ILE A 237 3.49 32.27 4.34
C ILE A 237 1.96 32.28 4.27
N ILE A 238 1.28 31.36 4.97
CA ILE A 238 -0.18 31.22 4.89
C ILE A 238 -0.92 32.36 5.58
N GLU A 239 -0.40 32.85 6.71
CA GLU A 239 -1.00 33.93 7.50
C GLU A 239 -0.74 35.31 6.90
N THR A 240 0.52 35.61 6.56
CA THR A 240 0.93 36.96 6.12
C THR A 240 0.87 37.14 4.61
N ARG A 241 0.97 36.06 3.83
CA ARG A 241 1.16 36.06 2.37
C ARG A 241 2.46 36.74 1.90
N TYR A 242 3.41 36.97 2.81
CA TYR A 242 4.76 37.41 2.45
C TYR A 242 5.68 36.22 2.20
N ALA A 243 6.61 36.42 1.26
CA ALA A 243 7.60 35.41 0.91
C ALA A 243 8.69 35.29 1.98
N VAL A 244 9.17 34.06 2.19
CA VAL A 244 10.30 33.77 3.08
C VAL A 244 11.62 33.98 2.32
N PRO A 245 12.53 34.83 2.80
CA PRO A 245 13.83 35.06 2.15
C PRO A 245 14.68 33.79 2.10
N GLY A 246 15.41 33.57 1.00
CA GLY A 246 16.37 32.46 0.87
C GLY A 246 15.75 31.08 0.63
N LYS A 247 14.43 30.99 0.42
CA LYS A 247 13.71 29.75 0.08
C LYS A 247 13.18 29.79 -1.35
N SER A 248 13.03 28.63 -1.98
CA SER A 248 12.53 28.55 -3.35
C SER A 248 11.10 29.07 -3.45
N LEU A 249 10.80 29.90 -4.46
CA LEU A 249 9.43 30.34 -4.73
C LEU A 249 8.52 29.16 -5.07
N GLN A 250 9.07 28.14 -5.74
CA GLN A 250 8.31 26.92 -6.04
C GLN A 250 7.84 26.24 -4.75
N GLU A 251 8.73 26.02 -3.78
CA GLU A 251 8.38 25.40 -2.49
C GLU A 251 7.31 26.20 -1.74
N GLN A 252 7.38 27.53 -1.80
CA GLN A 252 6.38 28.41 -1.18
C GLN A 252 5.03 28.31 -1.90
N ASN A 253 5.04 28.27 -3.23
CA ASN A 253 3.85 28.11 -4.06
C ASN A 253 3.18 26.74 -3.86
N GLU A 254 3.94 25.68 -3.60
CA GLU A 254 3.37 24.38 -3.24
C GLU A 254 2.55 24.43 -1.95
N ALA A 255 3.07 25.09 -0.91
CA ALA A 255 2.37 25.25 0.36
C ALA A 255 1.08 26.08 0.18
N ILE A 256 1.15 27.15 -0.61
CA ILE A 256 -0.02 27.98 -0.96
C ILE A 256 -1.06 27.17 -1.77
N GLY A 257 -0.62 26.33 -2.70
CA GLY A 257 -1.50 25.48 -3.50
C GLY A 257 -2.27 24.46 -2.66
N VAL A 258 -1.60 23.82 -1.71
CA VAL A 258 -2.25 22.91 -0.75
C VAL A 258 -3.26 23.66 0.13
N ASP A 259 -2.91 24.85 0.66
CA ASP A 259 -3.83 25.70 1.43
C ASP A 259 -5.10 26.06 0.62
N ALA A 260 -4.91 26.46 -0.64
CA ALA A 260 -6.02 26.77 -1.54
C ALA A 260 -6.92 25.55 -1.81
N ALA A 261 -6.32 24.37 -2.00
CA ALA A 261 -7.04 23.12 -2.22
C ALA A 261 -7.84 22.69 -0.98
N MET A 262 -7.25 22.78 0.22
CA MET A 262 -7.94 22.46 1.48
C MET A 262 -9.13 23.40 1.72
N LYS A 263 -8.97 24.71 1.49
CA LYS A 263 -10.07 25.68 1.57
C LYS A 263 -11.20 25.35 0.60
N TYR A 264 -10.88 24.94 -0.62
CA TYR A 264 -11.89 24.52 -1.59
C TYR A 264 -12.65 23.27 -1.14
N ILE A 265 -11.95 22.26 -0.62
CA ILE A 265 -12.57 21.06 -0.05
C ILE A 265 -13.54 21.43 1.08
N ASN A 266 -13.07 22.22 2.05
CA ASN A 266 -13.83 22.58 3.23
C ASN A 266 -15.08 23.41 2.90
N THR A 267 -14.97 24.38 1.99
CA THR A 267 -16.05 25.31 1.67
C THR A 267 -17.01 24.78 0.60
N THR A 268 -16.51 24.00 -0.37
CA THR A 268 -17.30 23.60 -1.54
C THR A 268 -17.71 22.14 -1.50
N LEU A 269 -16.76 21.23 -1.23
CA LEU A 269 -17.01 19.78 -1.38
C LEU A 269 -17.65 19.17 -0.13
N LEU A 270 -17.35 19.69 1.07
CA LEU A 270 -17.99 19.22 2.30
C LEU A 270 -19.38 19.82 2.52
N SER A 271 -19.64 21.03 2.00
CA SER A 271 -20.97 21.66 2.10
C SER A 271 -21.98 21.13 1.09
N ARG A 272 -21.52 20.46 0.02
CA ARG A 272 -22.38 19.85 -0.99
C ARG A 272 -22.52 18.36 -0.71
N SER A 273 -23.72 17.92 -0.41
CA SER A 273 -24.05 16.49 -0.46
C SER A 273 -24.12 16.07 -1.93
N GLY A 274 -23.23 15.19 -2.37
CA GLY A 274 -23.20 14.74 -3.76
C GLY A 274 -22.07 13.77 -4.05
N ALA A 275 -22.18 13.12 -5.21
CA ALA A 275 -21.18 12.20 -5.73
C ALA A 275 -19.84 12.89 -6.00
N ILE A 276 -18.73 12.19 -5.75
CA ILE A 276 -17.39 12.66 -6.11
C ILE A 276 -17.22 12.49 -7.63
N THR A 277 -16.97 13.58 -8.35
CA THR A 277 -16.82 13.57 -9.81
C THR A 277 -15.37 13.74 -10.24
N VAL A 278 -15.05 13.39 -11.50
CA VAL A 278 -13.71 13.62 -12.07
C VAL A 278 -13.37 15.11 -12.02
N SER A 279 -14.35 15.98 -12.30
CA SER A 279 -14.19 17.43 -12.20
C SER A 279 -13.76 17.85 -10.79
N ASN A 280 -14.28 17.25 -9.72
CA ASN A 280 -13.83 17.59 -8.37
C ASN A 280 -12.35 17.25 -8.15
N ILE A 281 -11.89 16.09 -8.64
CA ILE A 281 -10.48 15.70 -8.53
C ILE A 281 -9.59 16.65 -9.35
N LEU A 282 -10.02 17.03 -10.56
CA LEU A 282 -9.30 18.02 -11.38
C LEU A 282 -9.26 19.40 -10.72
N GLU A 283 -10.33 19.84 -10.06
CA GLU A 283 -10.38 21.11 -9.33
C GLU A 283 -9.50 21.14 -8.08
N ILE A 284 -9.39 20.00 -7.37
CA ILE A 284 -8.43 19.83 -6.28
C ILE A 284 -7.02 19.96 -6.87
N HIS A 285 -6.70 19.18 -7.91
CA HIS A 285 -5.38 19.19 -8.54
C HIS A 285 -5.00 20.57 -9.10
N ARG A 286 -5.95 21.28 -9.73
CA ARG A 286 -5.76 22.65 -10.23
C ARG A 286 -5.28 23.60 -9.13
N ARG A 287 -5.81 23.47 -7.91
CA ARG A 287 -5.39 24.31 -6.78
C ARG A 287 -4.05 23.86 -6.21
N VAL A 288 -3.84 22.54 -6.10
CA VAL A 288 -2.57 21.96 -5.61
C VAL A 288 -1.39 22.44 -6.46
N LEU A 289 -1.50 22.36 -7.79
CA LEU A 289 -0.39 22.63 -8.69
C LEU A 289 -0.44 24.04 -9.32
N GLY A 290 -1.58 24.74 -9.29
CA GLY A 290 -1.79 25.95 -10.09
C GLY A 290 -0.86 27.14 -9.80
N TYR A 291 -0.28 27.21 -8.60
CA TYR A 291 0.73 28.23 -8.28
C TYR A 291 2.16 27.83 -8.68
N VAL A 292 2.39 26.55 -8.96
CA VAL A 292 3.69 26.00 -9.38
C VAL A 292 3.74 25.85 -10.90
N ASP A 293 2.76 25.14 -11.45
CA ASP A 293 2.58 24.93 -12.87
C ASP A 293 1.10 25.14 -13.24
N PRO A 294 0.71 26.38 -13.64
CA PRO A 294 -0.66 26.69 -14.03
C PRO A 294 -1.08 26.04 -15.36
N VAL A 295 -0.13 25.56 -16.17
CA VAL A 295 -0.42 24.94 -17.48
C VAL A 295 -0.90 23.51 -17.28
N GLU A 296 -0.24 22.76 -16.39
CA GLU A 296 -0.59 21.37 -16.08
C GLU A 296 -1.62 21.25 -14.92
N GLY A 297 -1.85 22.34 -14.17
CA GLY A 297 -2.84 22.41 -13.09
C GLY A 297 -4.26 21.99 -13.50
N GLY A 298 -4.71 20.85 -12.98
CA GLY A 298 -6.05 20.29 -13.27
C GLY A 298 -6.18 19.64 -14.65
N ARG A 299 -5.07 19.29 -15.30
CA ARG A 299 -5.03 18.60 -16.59
C ARG A 299 -4.46 17.20 -16.43
N LEU A 300 -5.06 16.21 -17.11
CA LEU A 300 -4.51 14.86 -17.19
C LEU A 300 -3.22 14.86 -18.04
N ARG A 301 -2.22 14.07 -17.63
CA ARG A 301 -0.95 13.99 -18.35
C ARG A 301 -1.13 13.42 -19.75
N THR A 302 -0.30 13.89 -20.69
CA THR A 302 -0.29 13.43 -22.08
C THR A 302 0.89 12.52 -22.41
N SER A 303 1.88 12.42 -21.51
CA SER A 303 3.08 11.60 -21.65
C SER A 303 3.10 10.45 -20.64
N GLN A 304 3.82 9.38 -20.97
CA GLN A 304 4.02 8.28 -20.04
C GLN A 304 5.11 8.65 -19.02
N VAL A 305 4.90 8.24 -17.77
CA VAL A 305 5.81 8.51 -16.64
C VAL A 305 6.18 7.20 -15.94
N PHE A 306 7.24 7.23 -15.13
CA PHE A 306 7.72 6.08 -14.36
C PHE A 306 7.87 6.51 -12.90
N VAL A 307 7.27 5.75 -11.98
CA VAL A 307 7.17 6.12 -10.57
C VAL A 307 7.81 5.03 -9.73
N GLY A 308 9.11 5.18 -9.46
CA GLY A 308 9.90 4.10 -8.87
C GLY A 308 9.89 2.86 -9.76
N HIS A 309 9.29 1.77 -9.28
CA HIS A 309 9.11 0.52 -10.04
C HIS A 309 7.73 0.38 -10.70
N HIS A 310 6.82 1.33 -10.46
CA HIS A 310 5.47 1.32 -11.00
C HIS A 310 5.41 2.00 -12.37
N ILE A 311 4.74 1.35 -13.31
CA ILE A 311 4.42 1.90 -14.63
C ILE A 311 2.90 2.15 -14.64
N PRO A 312 2.45 3.41 -14.49
CA PRO A 312 1.03 3.72 -14.49
C PRO A 312 0.39 3.52 -15.87
N PRO A 313 -0.96 3.48 -15.96
CA PRO A 313 -1.69 3.35 -17.20
C PRO A 313 -1.24 4.32 -18.29
N HIS A 314 -1.35 3.94 -19.56
CA HIS A 314 -0.95 4.83 -20.65
C HIS A 314 -1.86 6.07 -20.71
N PRO A 315 -1.37 7.28 -21.09
CA PRO A 315 -2.17 8.51 -21.16
C PRO A 315 -3.51 8.38 -21.89
N LYS A 316 -3.56 7.56 -22.95
CA LYS A 316 -4.77 7.29 -23.75
C LYS A 316 -5.89 6.62 -22.94
N ASP A 317 -5.55 5.88 -21.89
CA ASP A 317 -6.49 5.14 -21.05
C ASP A 317 -6.89 5.91 -19.79
N LEU A 318 -6.27 7.07 -19.51
CA LEU A 318 -6.46 7.80 -18.26
C LEU A 318 -7.89 8.25 -18.04
N GLN A 319 -8.57 8.73 -19.08
CA GLN A 319 -9.96 9.17 -18.94
C GLN A 319 -10.84 8.02 -18.48
N ARG A 320 -10.75 6.85 -19.13
CA ARG A 320 -11.48 5.64 -18.74
C ARG A 320 -11.17 5.24 -17.29
N HIS A 321 -9.90 5.23 -16.91
CA HIS A 321 -9.52 4.86 -15.53
C HIS A 321 -10.01 5.87 -14.48
N MET A 322 -10.04 7.17 -14.81
CA MET A 322 -10.62 8.18 -13.93
C MET A 322 -12.13 8.04 -13.80
N ASP A 323 -12.82 7.69 -14.90
CA ASP A 323 -14.26 7.41 -14.89
C ASP A 323 -14.58 6.17 -14.05
N GLU A 324 -13.81 5.09 -14.20
CA GLU A 324 -13.90 3.87 -13.38
C GLU A 324 -13.62 4.17 -11.89
N LEU A 325 -12.63 5.02 -11.60
CA LEU A 325 -12.34 5.45 -10.23
C LEU A 325 -13.55 6.13 -9.60
N VAL A 326 -14.12 7.14 -10.26
CA VAL A 326 -15.27 7.85 -9.68
C VAL A 326 -16.53 6.99 -9.67
N GLN A 327 -16.70 6.08 -10.62
CA GLN A 327 -17.77 5.09 -10.56
C GLN A 327 -17.65 4.24 -9.28
N TRP A 328 -16.45 3.75 -8.98
CA TRP A 328 -16.19 2.99 -7.75
C TRP A 328 -16.35 3.86 -6.48
N LEU A 329 -15.84 5.11 -6.46
CA LEU A 329 -16.01 6.02 -5.32
C LEU A 329 -17.48 6.26 -4.95
N ASN A 330 -18.39 6.13 -5.92
CA ASN A 330 -19.82 6.35 -5.72
C ASN A 330 -20.64 5.05 -5.73
N SER A 331 -19.99 3.89 -5.72
CA SER A 331 -20.67 2.60 -5.76
C SER A 331 -21.14 2.15 -4.39
N GLU A 332 -22.19 1.32 -4.33
CA GLU A 332 -22.70 0.80 -3.05
C GLU A 332 -21.64 -0.04 -2.32
N GLU A 333 -20.82 -0.79 -3.06
CA GLU A 333 -19.75 -1.61 -2.49
C GLU A 333 -18.73 -0.74 -1.75
N ALA A 334 -18.31 0.39 -2.34
CA ALA A 334 -17.37 1.29 -1.69
C ALA A 334 -17.96 1.98 -0.45
N LEU A 335 -19.25 2.34 -0.51
CA LEU A 335 -19.96 2.99 0.61
C LEU A 335 -20.23 2.03 1.79
N GLN A 336 -20.20 0.72 1.56
CA GLN A 336 -20.32 -0.31 2.61
C GLN A 336 -19.00 -0.61 3.31
N LEU A 337 -17.86 -0.22 2.73
CA LEU A 337 -16.55 -0.38 3.37
C LEU A 337 -16.44 0.49 4.62
N HIS A 338 -15.59 0.07 5.55
CA HIS A 338 -15.24 0.90 6.68
C HIS A 338 -14.59 2.22 6.19
N PRO A 339 -14.94 3.41 6.74
CA PRO A 339 -14.49 4.69 6.19
C PRO A 339 -12.97 4.85 6.03
N VAL A 340 -12.20 4.26 6.95
CA VAL A 340 -10.73 4.26 6.89
C VAL A 340 -10.21 3.40 5.74
N GLU A 341 -10.83 2.24 5.51
CA GLU A 341 -10.49 1.36 4.39
C GLU A 341 -10.88 2.01 3.05
N TYR A 342 -12.09 2.58 2.99
CA TYR A 342 -12.57 3.30 1.82
C TYR A 342 -11.61 4.45 1.44
N ALA A 343 -11.20 5.27 2.41
CA ALA A 343 -10.26 6.37 2.20
C ALA A 343 -8.87 5.89 1.75
N ALA A 344 -8.37 4.80 2.36
CA ALA A 344 -7.09 4.21 1.98
C ALA A 344 -7.12 3.65 0.54
N LEU A 345 -8.19 2.97 0.15
CA LEU A 345 -8.35 2.45 -1.20
C LEU A 345 -8.55 3.57 -2.24
N ALA A 346 -9.31 4.61 -1.90
CA ALA A 346 -9.45 5.81 -2.75
C ALA A 346 -8.09 6.48 -3.00
N HIS A 347 -7.29 6.64 -1.94
CA HIS A 347 -5.92 7.13 -2.04
C HIS A 347 -5.07 6.25 -2.96
N TYR A 348 -5.01 4.94 -2.68
CA TYR A 348 -4.19 3.99 -3.42
C TYR A 348 -4.55 3.97 -4.91
N LYS A 349 -5.84 3.88 -5.25
CA LYS A 349 -6.31 3.82 -6.64
C LYS A 349 -5.91 5.08 -7.42
N LEU A 350 -6.02 6.28 -6.83
CA LEU A 350 -5.59 7.51 -7.51
C LEU A 350 -4.07 7.56 -7.72
N VAL A 351 -3.27 7.18 -6.71
CA VAL A 351 -1.81 7.09 -6.84
C VAL A 351 -1.40 6.07 -7.89
N TYR A 352 -2.10 4.93 -7.97
CA TYR A 352 -1.85 3.87 -8.94
C TYR A 352 -2.14 4.32 -10.38
N ILE A 353 -3.27 5.01 -10.61
CA ILE A 353 -3.62 5.58 -11.92
C ILE A 353 -2.60 6.66 -12.33
N HIS A 354 -2.11 7.43 -11.36
CA HIS A 354 -1.13 8.50 -11.55
C HIS A 354 -1.51 9.46 -12.68
N PRO A 355 -2.68 10.12 -12.63
CA PRO A 355 -3.26 10.83 -13.77
C PRO A 355 -2.57 12.15 -14.13
N PHE A 356 -1.74 12.71 -13.26
CA PHE A 356 -1.13 14.03 -13.44
C PHE A 356 0.38 13.93 -13.66
N VAL A 357 1.00 14.98 -14.22
CA VAL A 357 2.46 15.06 -14.41
C VAL A 357 3.19 15.18 -13.06
N ASP A 358 2.63 15.96 -12.15
CA ASP A 358 3.06 16.12 -10.75
C ASP A 358 1.81 16.31 -9.87
N GLY A 359 1.93 16.32 -8.54
CA GLY A 359 0.84 16.61 -7.62
C GLY A 359 -0.03 15.39 -7.27
N ASN A 360 0.28 14.19 -7.80
CA ASN A 360 -0.48 12.97 -7.57
C ASN A 360 -0.55 12.58 -6.09
N GLY A 361 0.59 12.58 -5.38
CA GLY A 361 0.66 12.25 -3.96
C GLY A 361 -0.16 13.23 -3.10
N ARG A 362 0.06 14.53 -3.30
CA ARG A 362 -0.67 15.61 -2.61
C ARG A 362 -2.17 15.52 -2.85
N THR A 363 -2.60 15.34 -4.10
CA THR A 363 -4.02 15.22 -4.46
C THR A 363 -4.65 13.96 -3.88
N SER A 364 -3.93 12.83 -3.83
CA SER A 364 -4.43 11.58 -3.27
C SER A 364 -4.62 11.65 -1.75
N ARG A 365 -3.69 12.31 -1.03
CA ARG A 365 -3.84 12.58 0.41
C ARG A 365 -5.01 13.53 0.70
N LEU A 366 -5.26 14.51 -0.18
CA LEU A 366 -6.44 15.38 -0.06
C LEU A 366 -7.74 14.65 -0.38
N LEU A 367 -7.77 13.76 -1.38
CA LEU A 367 -8.94 12.92 -1.69
C LEU A 367 -9.26 11.96 -0.53
N MET A 368 -8.24 11.35 0.06
CA MET A 368 -8.37 10.53 1.27
C MET A 368 -9.04 11.32 2.41
N ASN A 369 -8.57 12.54 2.66
CA ASN A 369 -9.15 13.39 3.70
C ASN A 369 -10.56 13.87 3.36
N LEU A 370 -10.88 14.13 2.08
CA LEU A 370 -12.25 14.41 1.66
C LEU A 370 -13.19 13.25 2.02
N VAL A 371 -12.81 12.02 1.69
CA VAL A 371 -13.59 10.80 2.01
C VAL A 371 -13.78 10.65 3.52
N LEU A 372 -12.71 10.78 4.29
CA LEU A 372 -12.78 10.70 5.76
C LEU A 372 -13.69 11.78 6.34
N MET A 373 -13.56 13.03 5.89
CA MET A 373 -14.35 14.16 6.40
C MET A 373 -15.83 14.04 6.04
N GLN A 374 -16.18 13.52 4.85
CA GLN A 374 -17.56 13.19 4.50
C GLN A 374 -18.16 12.12 5.43
N ALA A 375 -17.34 11.16 5.86
CA ALA A 375 -17.71 10.16 6.86
C ALA A 375 -17.62 10.65 8.32
N ARG A 376 -17.37 11.95 8.54
CA ARG A 376 -17.19 12.58 9.86
C ARG A 376 -15.96 12.06 10.63
N TYR A 377 -14.88 11.74 9.94
CA TYR A 377 -13.56 11.56 10.55
C TYR A 377 -12.77 12.87 10.45
N PRO A 378 -11.88 13.17 11.41
CA PRO A 378 -10.98 14.31 11.25
C PRO A 378 -10.02 14.08 10.07
N PRO A 379 -9.54 15.15 9.41
CA PRO A 379 -8.49 15.02 8.41
C PRO A 379 -7.23 14.44 9.07
N ILE A 380 -6.62 13.44 8.43
CA ILE A 380 -5.44 12.77 8.96
C ILE A 380 -4.17 13.33 8.30
N THR A 381 -3.04 13.15 8.98
CA THR A 381 -1.74 13.56 8.47
C THR A 381 -0.77 12.40 8.47
N ILE A 382 -0.34 12.00 7.27
CA ILE A 382 0.82 11.12 7.10
C ILE A 382 2.05 11.99 7.36
N ARG A 383 2.84 11.65 8.38
CA ARG A 383 3.98 12.49 8.77
C ARG A 383 5.19 12.24 7.88
N LYS A 384 6.06 13.24 7.75
CA LYS A 384 7.25 13.15 6.88
C LYS A 384 8.22 12.06 7.33
N GLU A 385 8.27 11.80 8.64
CA GLU A 385 9.11 10.76 9.24
C GLU A 385 8.65 9.35 8.81
N GLN A 386 7.38 9.22 8.40
CA GLN A 386 6.79 7.97 7.91
C GLN A 386 6.93 7.81 6.39
N ARG A 387 7.72 8.65 5.71
CA ARG A 387 7.89 8.62 4.25
C ARG A 387 8.32 7.24 3.75
N ALA A 388 9.27 6.60 4.43
CA ALA A 388 9.74 5.26 4.08
C ALA A 388 8.63 4.20 4.22
N GLU A 389 7.98 4.13 5.39
CA GLU A 389 6.84 3.22 5.67
C GLU A 389 5.68 3.42 4.67
N TYR A 390 5.39 4.67 4.31
CA TYR A 390 4.37 5.03 3.32
C TYR A 390 4.67 4.48 1.92
N TYR A 391 5.90 4.68 1.40
CA TYR A 391 6.25 4.13 0.08
C TYR A 391 6.39 2.61 0.11
N ALA A 392 6.88 2.02 1.21
CA ALA A 392 6.97 0.57 1.37
C ALA A 392 5.59 -0.08 1.25
N THR A 393 4.59 0.45 1.96
CA THR A 393 3.22 -0.08 1.91
C THR A 393 2.54 0.12 0.55
N LEU A 394 2.83 1.22 -0.17
CA LEU A 394 2.38 1.41 -1.56
C LEU A 394 3.02 0.40 -2.52
N ASN A 395 4.31 0.10 -2.34
CA ASN A 395 4.99 -0.93 -3.14
C ASN A 395 4.37 -2.31 -2.89
N THR A 396 4.09 -2.65 -1.63
CA THR A 396 3.38 -3.89 -1.28
C THR A 396 1.99 -3.97 -1.91
N ALA A 397 1.27 -2.84 -1.95
CA ALA A 397 -0.02 -2.76 -2.61
C ALA A 397 0.09 -3.02 -4.13
N ASN A 398 1.15 -2.49 -4.78
CA ASN A 398 1.43 -2.77 -6.19
C ASN A 398 1.82 -4.25 -6.45
N GLU A 399 2.37 -4.93 -5.45
CA GLU A 399 2.64 -6.37 -5.50
C GLU A 399 1.38 -7.23 -5.33
N GLY A 400 0.25 -6.63 -4.95
CA GLY A 400 -1.07 -7.27 -4.90
C GLY A 400 -1.71 -7.34 -3.51
N ASP A 401 -1.03 -6.91 -2.44
CA ASP A 401 -1.60 -6.88 -1.09
C ASP A 401 -1.76 -5.44 -0.58
N VAL A 402 -2.99 -4.93 -0.62
CA VAL A 402 -3.33 -3.57 -0.18
C VAL A 402 -3.51 -3.43 1.34
N ARG A 403 -3.62 -4.55 2.07
CA ARG A 403 -3.95 -4.54 3.51
C ARG A 403 -2.91 -3.82 4.36
N PRO A 404 -1.58 -3.95 4.12
CA PRO A 404 -0.58 -3.16 4.84
C PRO A 404 -0.77 -1.64 4.68
N PHE A 405 -1.16 -1.18 3.49
CA PHE A 405 -1.46 0.23 3.25
C PHE A 405 -2.71 0.69 4.03
N ILE A 406 -3.76 -0.13 4.05
CA ILE A 406 -4.97 0.16 4.84
C ILE A 406 -4.64 0.27 6.33
N ARG A 407 -3.86 -0.68 6.88
CA ARG A 407 -3.41 -0.65 8.29
C ARG A 407 -2.54 0.57 8.59
N PHE A 408 -1.68 0.97 7.65
CA PHE A 408 -0.88 2.18 7.78
C PHE A 408 -1.75 3.44 7.89
N ILE A 409 -2.77 3.57 7.03
CA ILE A 409 -3.72 4.68 7.11
C ILE A 409 -4.54 4.63 8.41
N ALA A 410 -4.93 3.44 8.86
CA ALA A 410 -5.61 3.25 10.14
C ALA A 410 -4.74 3.72 11.33
N LYS A 411 -3.44 3.38 11.31
CA LYS A 411 -2.45 3.86 12.29
C LYS A 411 -2.30 5.38 12.28
N CYS A 412 -2.18 6.00 11.10
CA CYS A 412 -2.18 7.47 10.99
C CYS A 412 -3.48 8.10 11.51
N THR A 413 -4.62 7.44 11.30
CA THR A 413 -5.94 7.88 11.80
C THR A 413 -5.98 7.83 13.33
N GLU A 414 -5.55 6.71 13.92
CA GLU A 414 -5.45 6.55 15.37
C GLU A 414 -4.57 7.62 16.00
N MET A 415 -3.36 7.84 15.46
CA MET A 415 -2.41 8.83 15.95
C MET A 415 -2.97 10.26 15.89
N THR A 416 -3.73 10.57 14.83
CA THR A 416 -4.42 11.86 14.69
C THR A 416 -5.49 12.01 15.78
N LEU A 417 -6.30 10.98 16.00
CA LEU A 417 -7.35 10.97 17.02
C LEU A 417 -6.76 11.10 18.43
N ASP A 418 -5.67 10.39 18.73
CA ASP A 418 -5.00 10.47 20.02
C ASP A 418 -4.45 11.87 20.28
N THR A 419 -3.82 12.48 19.27
CA THR A 419 -3.34 13.87 19.36
C THR A 419 -4.49 14.83 19.67
N LEU A 420 -5.61 14.72 18.95
CA LEU A 420 -6.78 15.58 19.16
C LEU A 420 -7.41 15.39 20.56
N LEU A 421 -7.55 14.14 21.01
CA LEU A 421 -8.14 13.82 22.31
C LEU A 421 -7.24 14.28 23.47
N ILE A 422 -5.94 13.97 23.41
CA ILE A 422 -4.97 14.33 24.45
C ILE A 422 -4.86 15.86 24.55
N SER A 423 -4.64 16.55 23.43
CA SER A 423 -4.51 18.00 23.44
C SER A 423 -5.79 18.68 23.93
N THR A 424 -6.97 18.17 23.56
CA THR A 424 -8.22 18.76 24.07
C THR A 424 -8.36 18.59 25.59
N THR A 425 -7.87 17.48 26.16
CA THR A 425 -7.87 17.29 27.61
C THR A 425 -6.83 18.14 28.35
N GLU A 426 -5.62 18.29 27.80
CA GLU A 426 -4.54 19.08 28.42
C GLU A 426 -4.84 20.58 28.40
N TYR A 427 -5.29 21.11 27.27
CA TYR A 427 -5.59 22.54 27.13
C TYR A 427 -6.86 22.98 27.86
N ALA A 428 -7.80 22.06 28.12
CA ALA A 428 -8.96 22.38 28.97
C ALA A 428 -8.55 22.74 30.41
N VAL A 429 -7.43 22.21 30.90
CA VAL A 429 -6.90 22.51 32.24
C VAL A 429 -6.11 23.83 32.25
N GLY A 430 -5.47 24.19 31.13
CA GLY A 430 -4.59 25.36 31.01
C GLY A 430 -5.25 26.66 30.53
N LEU A 431 -6.51 26.63 30.07
CA LEU A 431 -7.23 27.80 29.60
C LEU A 431 -8.33 28.18 30.61
N PRO A 432 -8.42 29.45 31.05
CA PRO A 432 -9.60 29.90 31.76
C PRO A 432 -10.80 29.75 30.83
N GLU A 433 -11.83 29.02 31.28
CA GLU A 433 -13.10 28.98 30.58
C GLU A 433 -13.58 30.43 30.42
N ALA A 434 -13.92 30.82 29.18
CA ALA A 434 -14.47 32.14 28.93
C ALA A 434 -15.85 32.22 29.59
N ASP A 435 -15.85 32.69 30.84
CA ASP A 435 -17.03 32.78 31.69
C ASP A 435 -18.01 33.77 31.05
N ARG A 436 -19.05 33.26 30.39
CA ARG A 436 -20.03 34.06 29.63
C ARG A 436 -20.94 34.92 30.51
N ASN A 437 -20.75 34.94 31.83
CA ASN A 437 -21.64 35.61 32.79
C ASN A 437 -21.00 36.68 33.68
N GLN A 438 -19.76 37.12 33.44
CA GLN A 438 -19.24 38.30 34.14
C GLN A 438 -19.32 39.55 33.26
N ALA A 439 -20.46 40.23 33.34
CA ALA A 439 -20.52 41.65 33.01
C ALA A 439 -19.58 42.40 33.95
N CYS A 440 -18.45 42.87 33.42
CA CYS A 440 -17.45 43.63 34.15
C CYS A 440 -18.05 44.98 34.60
N PRO A 441 -18.17 45.29 35.92
CA PRO A 441 -18.85 46.50 36.38
C PRO A 441 -18.05 47.80 36.18
N SER A 442 -16.81 47.74 35.67
CA SER A 442 -15.88 48.89 35.68
C SER A 442 -15.57 49.51 34.31
N CYS A 443 -16.15 49.02 33.21
CA CYS A 443 -16.03 49.70 31.90
C CYS A 443 -16.99 50.89 31.78
N LYS A 444 -16.75 51.94 32.57
CA LYS A 444 -17.28 53.29 32.32
C LYS A 444 -16.18 54.32 32.52
N GLN A 445 -15.20 54.35 31.61
CA GLN A 445 -14.41 55.56 31.37
C GLN A 445 -14.14 55.69 29.87
N THR A 446 -15.02 56.44 29.20
CA THR A 446 -14.78 57.06 27.89
C THR A 446 -13.69 58.11 28.02
N ILE A 447 -12.60 57.97 27.27
CA ILE A 447 -11.60 59.02 27.08
C ILE A 447 -12.16 60.01 26.04
N PRO A 448 -12.19 61.33 26.31
CA PRO A 448 -12.67 62.31 25.35
C PRO A 448 -11.62 62.54 24.24
N ALA A 449 -12.09 62.60 23.00
CA ALA A 449 -11.29 63.06 21.87
C ALA A 449 -11.07 64.58 22.01
N HIS A 450 -9.82 65.02 22.00
CA HIS A 450 -9.47 66.41 21.79
C HIS A 450 -9.32 66.69 20.30
N ASN A 451 -9.93 67.81 19.89
CA ASN A 451 -10.00 68.38 18.53
C ASN A 451 -8.64 68.59 17.86
#